data_AF-A0A218WB21-F1
#
_entry.id   AF-A0A218WB21-F1
#
_cell.length_a   1.000
_cell.length_b   1.000
_cell.length_c   1.000
_cell.angle_alpha   90.00
_cell.angle_beta   90.00
_cell.angle_gamma   90.00
#
_symmetry.space_group_name_H-M   'P 1'
#
loop_
_entity.id
_entity.type
_entity.pdbx_description
1 polymer ?
#
loop_
_entity_poly.entity_id
_entity_poly.type
_entity_poly.pdbx_seq_one_letter_code
_entity_poly.pdbx_strand_id
1 'polypeptide(L)' 'MSMLRVVGNEIKEGAAGFNPALIVLLLVLGLLLTFLIGNYVLYYYAQKTLPPKKKKPVSKKKMKRERLKQGVSAPGE' A
#
# COMPACT_ATOMS: atom_id res chain seq x y z
N MET A 1 -47.78 38.56 -11.09
CA MET A 1 -47.61 37.10 -11.24
C MET A 1 -46.32 36.82 -12.01
N SER A 2 -45.17 37.13 -11.42
CA SER A 2 -43.85 37.13 -12.06
C SER A 2 -42.87 36.20 -11.34
N MET A 3 -43.38 35.05 -10.89
CA MET A 3 -42.64 34.11 -10.05
C MET A 3 -42.77 32.69 -10.59
N LEU A 4 -42.59 32.53 -11.90
CA LEU A 4 -42.61 31.23 -12.57
C LEU A 4 -41.50 31.10 -13.62
N ARG A 5 -40.40 31.85 -13.44
CA ARG A 5 -39.19 31.78 -14.28
C ARG A 5 -37.92 31.39 -13.51
N VAL A 6 -38.06 30.89 -12.27
CA VAL A 6 -36.91 30.44 -11.46
C VAL A 6 -36.84 28.91 -11.38
N VAL A 7 -37.81 28.19 -11.94
CA VAL A 7 -37.81 26.72 -11.99
C VAL A 7 -37.35 26.28 -13.37
N GLY A 8 -36.04 26.27 -13.59
CA GLY A 8 -35.47 25.90 -14.88
C GLY A 8 -33.96 25.75 -14.81
N ASN A 9 -33.45 25.01 -13.82
CA ASN A 9 -32.09 24.50 -13.89
C ASN A 9 -32.09 23.34 -14.89
N GLU A 10 -32.01 23.69 -16.17
CA GLU A 10 -31.91 22.73 -17.27
C GLU A 10 -30.53 22.09 -17.26
N ILE A 11 -30.34 21.03 -16.47
CA ILE A 11 -29.25 20.09 -16.75
C ILE A 11 -29.67 19.34 -18.03
N LYS A 12 -29.28 19.89 -19.19
CA LYS A 12 -29.32 19.17 -20.45
C LYS A 12 -28.22 18.12 -20.40
N GLU A 13 -28.51 16.97 -19.81
CA GLU A 13 -27.70 15.76 -20.00
C GLU A 13 -27.96 15.23 -21.40
N GLY A 14 -27.42 15.94 -22.40
CA GLY A 14 -27.21 15.35 -23.71
C GLY A 14 -26.26 14.18 -23.55
N ALA A 15 -26.51 13.09 -24.28
CA ALA A 15 -25.64 11.92 -24.35
C ALA A 15 -24.29 12.30 -25.00
N ALA A 16 -23.48 13.08 -24.29
CA ALA A 16 -22.11 13.37 -24.61
C ALA A 16 -21.31 12.16 -24.13
N GLY A 17 -20.85 11.34 -25.07
CA GLY A 17 -19.96 10.22 -24.75
C GLY A 17 -18.74 10.68 -23.97
N PHE A 18 -18.16 9.77 -23.18
CA PHE A 18 -16.98 10.08 -22.38
C PHE A 18 -15.85 10.65 -23.24
N ASN A 19 -15.25 11.74 -22.76
CA ASN A 19 -14.12 12.38 -23.44
C ASN A 19 -12.95 11.37 -23.55
N PRO A 20 -12.36 11.18 -24.75
CA PRO A 20 -11.25 10.25 -24.93
C PRO A 20 -10.07 10.55 -23.98
N ALA A 21 -9.78 11.82 -23.68
CA ALA A 21 -8.74 12.18 -22.72
C ALA A 21 -9.05 11.68 -21.30
N LEU A 22 -10.32 11.74 -20.88
CA LEU A 22 -10.73 11.21 -19.58
C LEU A 22 -10.62 9.68 -19.54
N ILE A 23 -11.02 9.00 -20.61
CA ILE A 23 -10.90 7.53 -20.71
C ILE A 23 -9.42 7.14 -20.60
N VAL A 24 -8.54 7.81 -21.33
CA VAL A 24 -7.10 7.54 -21.28
C VAL A 24 -6.53 7.82 -19.89
N LEU A 25 -6.92 8.91 -19.23
CA LEU A 25 -6.49 9.22 -17.87
C LEU A 25 -6.88 8.11 -16.89
N LEU A 26 -8.14 7.65 -16.95
CA LEU A 26 -8.64 6.55 -16.12
C LEU A 26 -7.92 5.24 -16.43
N LEU A 27 -7.66 4.94 -17.70
CA LEU A 27 -6.95 3.73 -18.09
C LEU A 27 -5.51 3.72 -17.58
N VAL A 28 -4.76 4.82 -17.76
CA VAL A 28 -3.37 4.90 -17.31
C VAL A 28 -3.28 4.86 -15.78
N LEU A 29 -4.13 5.63 -15.09
CA LEU A 29 -4.18 5.62 -13.63
C LEU A 29 -4.60 4.26 -13.09
N GLY A 30 -5.62 3.65 -13.69
CA GLY A 30 -6.11 2.31 -13.34
C GLY A 30 -5.04 1.25 -13.54
N LEU A 31 -4.38 1.22 -14.69
CA LEU A 31 -3.28 0.29 -14.96
C LEU A 31 -2.14 0.43 -13.97
N LEU A 32 -1.72 1.66 -13.67
CA LEU A 32 -0.66 1.91 -12.69
C LEU A 32 -1.06 1.44 -11.29
N LEU A 33 -2.27 1.78 -10.84
CA LEU A 33 -2.78 1.37 -9.54
C LEU A 33 -2.89 -0.16 -9.45
N THR A 34 -3.48 -0.81 -10.44
CA THR A 34 -3.59 -2.28 -10.48
C THR A 34 -2.21 -2.94 -10.47
N PHE A 35 -1.24 -2.41 -11.22
CA PHE A 35 0.12 -2.94 -11.24
C PHE A 35 0.81 -2.78 -9.89
N LEU A 36 0.68 -1.61 -9.25
CA LEU A 36 1.28 -1.34 -7.94
C LEU A 36 0.65 -2.19 -6.84
N ILE A 37 -0.68 -2.28 -6.81
CA ILE A 37 -1.42 -3.08 -5.84
C ILE A 37 -1.10 -4.57 -6.03
N GLY A 38 -1.14 -5.07 -7.26
CA GLY A 38 -0.79 -6.46 -7.58
C GLY A 38 0.62 -6.80 -7.15
N ASN A 39 1.59 -5.91 -7.42
CA ASN A 39 2.97 -6.09 -6.98
C ASN A 39 3.11 -6.05 -5.46
N TYR A 40 2.42 -5.13 -4.80
CA TYR A 40 2.47 -4.99 -3.34
C TYR A 40 1.86 -6.21 -2.64
N VAL A 41 0.72 -6.72 -3.12
CA VAL A 41 0.09 -7.93 -2.61
C VAL A 41 1.02 -9.13 -2.82
N LEU A 42 1.62 -9.26 -4.00
CA LEU A 42 2.57 -10.34 -4.28
C LEU A 42 3.81 -10.25 -3.40
N TYR A 43 4.34 -9.04 -3.17
CA TYR A 43 5.45 -8.80 -2.24
C TYR A 43 5.08 -9.16 -0.80
N TYR A 44 3.88 -8.80 -0.36
CA TYR A 44 3.40 -9.15 0.98
C TYR A 44 3.18 -10.65 1.13
N TYR A 45 2.62 -11.31 0.11
CA TYR A 45 2.43 -12.76 0.08
C TYR A 45 3.77 -13.50 0.10
N ALA A 46 4.72 -13.06 -0.73
CA ALA A 46 6.07 -13.59 -0.73
C ALA A 46 6.72 -13.42 0.64
N GLN A 47 6.56 -12.30 1.34
CA GLN A 47 7.10 -12.13 2.70
C GLN A 47 6.47 -13.08 3.74
N LYS A 48 5.22 -13.51 3.53
CA LYS A 48 4.56 -14.50 4.40
C LYS A 48 5.07 -15.92 4.17
N THR A 49 5.40 -16.26 2.92
CA THR A 49 5.91 -17.59 2.53
C THR A 49 7.43 -17.68 2.60
N LEU A 50 8.12 -16.55 2.51
CA LEU A 50 9.55 -16.46 2.72
C LEU A 50 9.81 -16.75 4.20
N PRO A 51 10.70 -17.73 4.52
CA PRO A 51 11.07 -17.96 5.90
C PRO A 51 11.56 -16.64 6.49
N PRO A 52 11.15 -16.28 7.72
CA PRO A 52 11.53 -15.03 8.35
C PRO A 52 13.02 -14.88 8.17
N LYS A 53 13.46 -13.82 7.47
CA LYS A 53 14.88 -13.59 7.17
C LYS A 53 15.62 -13.82 8.48
N LYS A 54 16.25 -14.98 8.63
CA LYS A 54 16.95 -15.33 9.85
C LYS A 54 17.98 -14.22 9.94
N LYS A 55 17.82 -13.29 10.89
CA LYS A 55 18.85 -12.30 11.20
C LYS A 55 20.12 -13.13 11.23
N LYS A 56 21.07 -12.86 10.31
CA LYS A 56 22.21 -13.74 10.02
C LYS A 56 22.63 -14.34 11.36
N PRO A 57 22.50 -15.66 11.56
CA PRO A 57 22.63 -16.24 12.88
C PRO A 57 23.92 -15.69 13.45
N VAL A 58 23.76 -14.89 14.50
CA VAL A 58 24.88 -14.21 15.11
C VAL A 58 25.77 -15.36 15.55
N SER A 59 26.93 -15.51 14.90
CA SER A 59 27.81 -16.67 15.14
C SER A 59 27.90 -16.88 16.65
N LYS A 60 27.86 -18.13 17.11
CA LYS A 60 27.91 -18.44 18.56
C LYS A 60 29.03 -17.65 19.27
N LYS A 61 30.11 -17.32 18.55
CA LYS A 61 31.19 -16.42 18.98
C LYS A 61 30.73 -14.97 19.26
N LYS A 62 29.91 -14.36 18.40
CA LYS A 62 29.35 -13.01 18.60
C LYS A 62 28.24 -13.00 19.66
N MET A 63 27.39 -14.04 19.76
CA MET A 63 26.43 -14.14 20.87
C MET A 63 27.12 -14.32 22.22
N LYS A 64 28.17 -15.16 22.31
CA LYS A 64 28.97 -15.29 23.53
C LYS A 64 29.66 -13.98 23.88
N ARG A 65 30.18 -13.24 22.88
CA ARG A 65 30.79 -11.92 23.09
C ARG A 65 29.79 -10.88 23.60
N GLU A 66 28.56 -10.87 23.10
CA GLU A 66 27.53 -9.95 23.59
C GLU A 66 26.99 -10.35 24.97
N ARG A 67 26.81 -11.66 25.24
CA ARG A 67 26.45 -12.17 26.57
C ARG A 67 27.54 -11.91 27.63
N LEU A 68 28.81 -11.96 27.24
CA LEU A 68 29.93 -11.62 28.12
C LEU A 68 30.02 -10.10 28.38
N LYS A 69 29.59 -9.27 27.43
CA LYS A 69 29.53 -7.80 27.57
C LYS A 69 28.35 -7.33 28.41
N GLN A 70 27.22 -8.02 28.34
CA GLN A 70 26.03 -7.70 29.12
C GLN A 70 26.14 -8.11 30.58
N GLY A 71 27.14 -8.93 30.92
CA GLY A 71 27.25 -9.52 32.25
C GLY A 71 26.12 -10.54 32.48
N VAL A 72 26.44 -11.62 33.17
CA VAL A 72 25.40 -12.47 33.75
C VAL A 72 25.05 -11.83 35.08
N SER A 73 23.82 -11.36 35.28
CA SER A 73 23.36 -11.13 36.66
C SER A 73 23.38 -12.49 37.35
N ALA A 74 23.99 -12.56 38.52
CA ALA A 74 24.07 -13.80 39.27
C ALA A 74 22.66 -14.40 39.43
N PRO A 75 22.47 -15.71 39.21
CA PRO A 75 21.21 -16.36 39.51
C PRO A 75 21.10 -16.47 41.03
N GLY A 76 20.58 -15.43 41.66
CA GLY A 76 20.49 -15.32 43.12
C GLY A 76 20.44 -13.87 43.61
N GLU A 77 19.44 -13.11 43.16
CA GLU A 77 18.70 -12.09 43.92
C GLU A 77 17.23 -12.12 43.48
#